data_AF-A0A3D4DRR0-F1
#
_entry.id   AF-A0A3D4DRR0-F1
#
_cell.length_a   1.000
_cell.length_b   1.000
_cell.length_c   1.000
_cell.angle_alpha   90.00
_cell.angle_beta   90.00
_cell.angle_gamma   90.00
#
_symmetry.space_group_name_H-M   'P 1'
#
loop_
_entity.id
_entity.type
_entity.pdbx_description
1 polymer ?
#
loop_
_entity_poly.entity_id
_entity_poly.type
_entity_poly.pdbx_seq_one_letter_code
_entity_poly.pdbx_strand_id
1 'polypeptide(L)'
;MGDDTHQSHCEGKRRIAGRIAEGHRVRILSGSLEPGAKVNLERLRQDYAVSLSSQRGAIMRLSFDGLIETEEQRGDRVAPMSPGNLSEVTELRMDLQPLALRKAIRNGGLDWETNVMASLYRPNHTARDPKDQFPQVSQ
;
A
#
# COMPACT_ATOMS: atom_id res chain seq x y z
N MET A 1 -2.82 40.70 -5.13
CA MET A 1 -4.12 40.06 -5.41
C MET A 1 -4.00 39.01 -6.53
N GLY A 2 -2.96 38.16 -6.52
CA GLY A 2 -2.60 37.35 -7.70
C GLY A 2 -1.95 36.01 -7.38
N ASP A 3 -2.39 35.29 -6.34
CA ASP A 3 -1.79 34.02 -5.92
C ASP A 3 -2.80 32.84 -5.82
N ASP A 4 -4.10 33.11 -5.77
CA ASP A 4 -5.12 32.05 -5.53
C ASP A 4 -5.35 31.11 -6.73
N THR A 5 -5.11 31.58 -7.96
CA THR A 5 -5.36 30.79 -9.19
C THR A 5 -4.32 29.68 -9.40
N HIS A 6 -3.08 29.90 -8.97
CA HIS A 6 -2.02 28.89 -9.07
C HIS A 6 -2.18 27.77 -8.03
N GLN A 7 -2.67 28.11 -6.83
CA GLN A 7 -2.81 27.18 -5.73
C GLN A 7 -3.94 26.15 -5.98
N SER A 8 -5.07 26.60 -6.52
CA SER A 8 -6.22 25.72 -6.85
C SER A 8 -5.90 24.69 -7.96
N HIS A 9 -5.09 25.09 -8.95
CA HIS A 9 -4.64 24.19 -10.02
C HIS A 9 -3.63 23.13 -9.54
N CYS A 10 -2.74 23.49 -8.60
CA CYS A 10 -1.81 22.56 -7.97
C CYS A 10 -2.50 21.56 -7.03
N GLU A 11 -3.53 21.98 -6.29
CA GLU A 11 -4.33 21.07 -5.46
C GLU A 11 -5.13 20.05 -6.27
N GLY A 12 -5.73 20.49 -7.39
CA GLY A 12 -6.40 19.60 -8.34
C GLY A 12 -5.46 18.52 -8.89
N LYS A 13 -4.24 18.92 -9.31
CA LYS A 13 -3.20 17.99 -9.79
C LYS A 13 -2.75 17.01 -8.71
N ARG A 14 -2.61 17.46 -7.45
CA ARG A 14 -2.24 16.61 -6.30
C ARG A 14 -3.31 15.56 -6.00
N ARG A 15 -4.60 15.91 -6.08
CA ARG A 15 -5.70 14.94 -5.93
C ARG A 15 -5.71 13.89 -7.04
N ILE A 16 -5.45 14.30 -8.28
CA ILE A 16 -5.40 13.38 -9.43
C ILE A 16 -4.22 12.41 -9.30
N ALA A 17 -3.02 12.90 -8.96
CA ALA A 17 -1.86 12.05 -8.73
C ALA A 17 -2.10 11.05 -7.58
N GLY A 18 -2.74 11.48 -6.50
CA GLY A 18 -3.12 10.60 -5.39
C GLY A 18 -4.07 9.47 -5.81
N ARG A 19 -5.08 9.78 -6.64
CA ARG A 19 -6.03 8.78 -7.16
C ARG A 19 -5.35 7.77 -8.09
N ILE A 20 -4.44 8.24 -8.95
CA ILE A 20 -3.66 7.37 -9.85
C ILE A 20 -2.79 6.42 -9.02
N ALA A 21 -2.10 6.95 -7.99
CA ALA A 21 -1.28 6.14 -7.10
C ALA A 21 -2.11 5.05 -6.41
N GLU A 22 -3.29 5.40 -5.89
CA GLU A 22 -4.18 4.42 -5.25
C GLU A 22 -4.66 3.34 -6.22
N GLY A 23 -5.04 3.72 -7.44
CA GLY A 23 -5.45 2.76 -8.47
C GLY A 23 -4.34 1.77 -8.83
N HIS A 24 -3.09 2.25 -8.94
CA HIS A 24 -1.95 1.37 -9.16
C HIS A 24 -1.61 0.52 -7.94
N ARG A 25 -1.70 1.07 -6.73
CA ARG A 25 -1.49 0.35 -5.49
C ARG A 25 -2.41 -0.86 -5.39
N VAL A 26 -3.71 -0.67 -5.62
CA VAL A 26 -4.68 -1.77 -5.61
C VAL A 26 -4.29 -2.85 -6.63
N ARG A 27 -3.92 -2.45 -7.86
CA ARG A 27 -3.52 -3.39 -8.91
C ARG A 27 -2.23 -4.15 -8.61
N ILE A 28 -1.26 -3.51 -7.98
CA ILE A 28 -0.01 -4.16 -7.55
C ILE A 28 -0.32 -5.16 -6.44
N LEU A 29 -1.07 -4.75 -5.42
CA LEU A 29 -1.42 -5.59 -4.27
C LEU A 29 -2.36 -6.75 -4.64
N SER A 30 -3.19 -6.59 -5.67
CA SER A 30 -4.05 -7.67 -6.20
C SER A 30 -3.33 -8.60 -7.18
N GLY A 31 -2.07 -8.32 -7.53
CA GLY A 31 -1.32 -9.06 -8.55
C GLY A 31 -1.71 -8.75 -10.00
N SER A 32 -2.68 -7.86 -10.24
CA SER A 32 -3.05 -7.44 -11.61
C SER A 32 -1.93 -6.65 -12.32
N LEU A 33 -1.02 -6.06 -11.54
CA LEU A 33 0.29 -5.60 -12.00
C LEU A 33 1.35 -6.51 -11.37
N GLU A 34 1.88 -7.41 -12.18
CA GLU A 34 2.80 -8.45 -11.73
C GLU A 34 4.08 -7.89 -11.12
N PRO A 35 4.64 -8.52 -10.07
CA PRO A 35 5.95 -8.17 -9.53
C PRO A 35 7.03 -8.18 -10.64
N GLY A 36 7.90 -7.17 -10.64
CA GLY A 36 8.94 -6.99 -11.65
C GLY A 36 8.45 -6.47 -13.01
N ALA A 37 7.13 -6.29 -13.22
CA ALA A 37 6.60 -5.75 -14.45
C ALA A 37 7.05 -4.29 -14.68
N LYS A 38 7.37 -3.96 -15.93
CA LYS A 38 7.76 -2.60 -16.31
C LYS A 38 6.55 -1.67 -16.31
N VAL A 39 6.67 -0.55 -15.60
CA VAL A 39 5.66 0.51 -15.54
C VAL A 39 5.96 1.52 -16.64
N ASN A 40 5.23 1.43 -17.76
CA ASN A 40 5.40 2.34 -18.88
C ASN A 40 4.47 3.56 -18.74
N LEU A 41 5.04 4.69 -18.31
CA LEU A 41 4.35 5.97 -18.16
C LEU A 41 3.66 6.43 -19.44
N GLU A 42 4.29 6.31 -20.61
CA GLU A 42 3.70 6.79 -21.87
C GLU A 42 2.49 5.96 -22.29
N ARG A 43 2.51 4.65 -22.01
CA ARG A 43 1.34 3.77 -22.21
C ARG A 43 0.21 4.13 -21.24
N LEU A 44 0.55 4.32 -19.96
CA LEU A 44 -0.43 4.72 -18.95
C LEU A 44 -1.07 6.07 -19.26
N ARG A 45 -0.34 6.99 -19.89
CA ARG A 45 -0.86 8.31 -20.30
C ARG A 45 -2.01 8.15 -21.28
N GLN A 46 -1.88 7.23 -22.24
CA GLN A 46 -2.91 6.94 -23.23
C GLN A 46 -4.14 6.31 -22.57
N ASP A 47 -3.94 5.41 -21.60
CA ASP A 47 -5.03 4.70 -20.93
C ASP A 47 -5.84 5.59 -19.97
N TYR A 48 -5.19 6.55 -19.30
CA TYR A 48 -5.81 7.37 -18.25
C TYR A 48 -6.12 8.81 -18.65
N ALA A 49 -5.70 9.27 -19.85
CA ALA A 49 -5.87 10.64 -20.34
C ALA A 49 -5.39 11.73 -19.35
N VAL A 50 -4.32 11.43 -18.60
CA VAL A 50 -3.74 12.29 -17.55
C VAL A 50 -2.38 12.84 -17.97
N SER A 51 -1.95 13.95 -17.36
CA SER A 51 -0.64 14.53 -17.65
C SER A 51 0.52 13.66 -17.16
N LEU A 52 1.63 13.68 -17.89
CA LEU A 52 2.87 12.98 -17.50
C LEU A 52 3.39 13.42 -16.12
N SER A 53 3.18 14.68 -15.75
CA SER A 53 3.55 15.22 -14.44
C SER A 53 2.77 14.56 -13.29
N SER A 54 1.46 14.32 -13.46
CA SER A 54 0.64 13.66 -12.45
C SER A 54 0.99 12.18 -12.31
N GLN A 55 1.34 11.51 -13.42
CA GLN A 55 1.79 10.12 -13.37
C GLN A 55 3.15 9.98 -12.70
N ARG A 56 4.12 10.83 -13.03
CA ARG A 56 5.41 10.86 -12.32
C ARG A 56 5.22 11.09 -10.83
N GLY A 57 4.34 12.00 -10.44
CA GLY A 57 3.99 12.21 -9.02
C GLY A 57 3.40 10.97 -8.35
N ALA A 58 2.56 10.21 -9.07
CA ALA A 58 1.99 8.96 -8.58
C ALA A 58 3.05 7.86 -8.44
N ILE A 59 3.89 7.66 -9.44
CA ILE A 59 4.97 6.67 -9.42
C ILE A 59 6.01 6.99 -8.35
N MET A 60 6.40 8.26 -8.21
CA MET A 60 7.34 8.68 -7.18
C MET A 60 6.81 8.38 -5.77
N ARG A 61 5.49 8.57 -5.55
CA ARG A 61 4.85 8.19 -4.29
C ARG A 61 4.85 6.68 -4.06
N LEU A 62 4.56 5.90 -5.10
CA LEU A 62 4.59 4.43 -5.00
C LEU A 62 6.01 3.89 -4.81
N SER A 63 7.02 4.60 -5.31
CA SER A 63 8.42 4.27 -5.07
C SER A 63 8.82 4.55 -3.63
N PHE A 64 8.35 5.66 -3.06
CA PHE A 64 8.51 5.93 -1.63
C PHE A 64 7.82 4.88 -0.75
N ASP A 65 6.66 4.38 -1.18
CA ASP A 65 5.95 3.28 -0.51
C ASP A 65 6.63 1.91 -0.72
N GLY A 66 7.71 1.82 -1.50
CA GLY A 66 8.42 0.57 -1.80
C GLY A 66 7.69 -0.38 -2.75
N LEU A 67 6.65 0.09 -3.44
CA LEU A 67 5.87 -0.71 -4.39
C LEU A 67 6.43 -0.65 -5.81
N ILE A 68 7.27 0.34 -6.10
CA ILE A 68 7.93 0.54 -7.39
C ILE A 68 9.40 0.86 -7.18
N GLU A 69 10.26 0.21 -7.97
CA GLU A 69 11.69 0.50 -8.05
C GLU A 69 11.96 1.31 -9.32
N THR A 70 12.68 2.43 -9.18
CA THR A 70 13.13 3.26 -10.30
C THR A 70 14.60 3.00 -10.54
N GLU A 71 14.94 2.44 -11.71
CA GLU A 71 16.33 2.27 -12.14
C GLU A 71 16.68 3.31 -13.21
N GLU A 72 17.77 4.08 -12.99
CA GLU A 72 18.18 5.25 -13.79
C GLU A 72 18.32 4.99 -15.32
N GLN A 73 18.45 3.73 -15.75
CA GLN A 73 18.62 3.35 -17.17
C GLN A 73 17.58 2.33 -17.67
N ARG A 74 16.69 1.83 -16.80
CA ARG A 74 15.71 0.78 -17.15
C ARG A 74 14.26 1.21 -16.97
N GLY A 75 14.04 2.33 -16.29
CA GLY A 75 12.74 2.89 -15.98
C GLY A 75 12.15 2.30 -14.70
N ASP A 76 10.86 2.55 -14.52
CA ASP A 76 10.12 2.14 -13.32
C ASP A 76 9.61 0.70 -13.45
N ARG A 77 9.70 -0.08 -12.37
CA ARG A 77 9.21 -1.46 -12.29
C ARG A 77 8.47 -1.71 -10.99
N VAL A 78 7.45 -2.54 -11.02
CA VAL A 78 6.82 -3.04 -9.79
C VAL A 78 7.88 -3.77 -8.97
N ALA A 79 7.99 -3.46 -7.68
CA ALA A 79 8.98 -4.08 -6.82
C ALA A 79 8.85 -5.61 -6.88
N PRO A 80 9.96 -6.35 -7.05
CA PRO A 80 9.92 -7.80 -7.09
C PRO A 80 9.50 -8.35 -5.72
N MET A 81 8.72 -9.42 -5.74
CA MET A 81 8.35 -10.14 -4.53
C MET A 81 9.22 -11.39 -4.40
N SER A 82 9.84 -11.57 -3.23
CA SER A 82 10.60 -12.76 -2.87
C SER A 82 9.89 -13.51 -1.75
N PRO A 83 9.57 -14.81 -1.90
CA PRO A 83 9.08 -15.63 -0.81
C PRO A 83 10.03 -15.65 0.39
N GLY A 84 11.35 -15.56 0.16
CA GLY A 84 12.35 -15.48 1.22
C GLY A 84 12.23 -14.20 2.03
N ASN A 85 12.12 -13.04 1.36
CA ASN A 85 11.92 -11.75 2.04
C ASN A 85 10.59 -11.72 2.81
N LEU A 86 9.52 -12.31 2.24
CA LEU A 86 8.24 -12.43 2.95
C LEU A 86 8.36 -13.30 4.21
N SER A 87 9.12 -14.38 4.14
CA SER A 87 9.36 -15.27 5.29
C SER A 87 10.14 -14.54 6.38
N GLU A 88 11.23 -13.86 6.02
CA GLU A 88 12.04 -13.06 6.94
C GLU A 88 11.24 -11.95 7.64
N VAL A 89 10.43 -11.19 6.89
CA VAL A 89 9.54 -10.17 7.47
C VAL A 89 8.51 -10.78 8.39
N THR A 90 7.97 -11.95 8.03
CA THR A 90 7.00 -12.68 8.87
C THR A 90 7.64 -13.15 10.18
N GLU A 91 8.84 -13.73 10.12
CA GLU A 91 9.60 -14.18 11.28
C GLU A 91 9.88 -13.02 12.24
N LEU A 92 10.41 -11.90 11.72
CA LEU A 92 10.66 -10.71 12.52
C LEU A 92 9.39 -10.17 13.18
N ARG A 93 8.26 -10.22 12.47
CA ARG A 93 6.95 -9.84 13.04
C ARG A 93 6.52 -10.81 14.14
N MET A 94 6.69 -12.11 13.95
CA MET A 94 6.36 -13.12 14.97
C MET A 94 7.17 -12.91 16.26
N ASP A 95 8.41 -12.44 16.16
CA ASP A 95 9.24 -12.13 17.33
C ASP A 95 8.82 -10.84 18.03
N LEU A 96 8.56 -9.77 17.27
CA LEU A 96 8.29 -8.44 17.82
C LEU A 96 6.84 -8.25 18.28
N GLN A 97 5.89 -8.82 17.55
CA GLN A 97 4.47 -8.55 17.74
C GLN A 97 3.94 -9.05 19.11
N PRO A 98 4.34 -10.21 19.65
CA PRO A 98 3.95 -10.61 21.01
C PRO A 98 4.47 -9.67 22.09
N LEU A 99 5.69 -9.12 21.91
CA LEU A 99 6.26 -8.14 22.84
C LEU A 99 5.46 -6.83 22.81
N ALA A 100 5.14 -6.33 21.62
CA ALA A 100 4.32 -5.16 21.44
C ALA A 100 2.91 -5.35 22.01
N LEU A 101 2.28 -6.50 21.73
CA LEU A 101 0.94 -6.82 22.20
C LEU A 101 0.87 -6.90 23.73
N ARG A 102 1.83 -7.56 24.39
CA ARG A 102 1.91 -7.60 25.86
C ARG A 102 2.03 -6.21 26.47
N LYS A 103 2.82 -5.31 25.87
CA LYS A 103 2.95 -3.92 26.31
C LYS A 103 1.65 -3.13 26.10
N ALA A 104 1.00 -3.30 24.95
CA ALA A 104 -0.27 -2.65 24.65
C ALA A 104 -1.37 -3.04 25.63
N ILE A 105 -1.50 -4.34 25.93
CA ILE A 105 -2.48 -4.84 26.92
C ILE A 105 -2.17 -4.29 28.32
N ARG A 106 -0.90 -4.36 28.75
CA ARG A 106 -0.49 -3.89 30.09
C ARG A 106 -0.77 -2.40 30.30
N ASN A 107 -0.61 -1.60 29.26
CA ASN A 107 -0.72 -0.14 29.33
C ASN A 107 -2.07 0.37 28.79
N GLY A 108 -2.96 -0.53 28.34
CA GLY A 108 -4.24 -0.19 27.74
C GLY A 108 -5.29 0.16 28.80
N GLY A 109 -6.08 1.19 28.51
CA GLY A 109 -7.26 1.57 29.31
C GLY A 109 -8.57 1.27 28.59
N LEU A 110 -9.69 1.67 29.18
CA LEU A 110 -11.04 1.39 28.68
C LEU A 110 -11.26 1.87 27.23
N ASP A 111 -10.76 3.07 26.88
CA ASP A 111 -10.87 3.60 25.51
C ASP A 111 -10.08 2.77 24.49
N TRP A 112 -8.91 2.27 24.89
CA TRP A 112 -8.10 1.39 24.05
C TRP A 112 -8.83 0.06 23.81
N GLU A 113 -9.36 -0.55 24.87
CA GLU A 113 -10.10 -1.80 24.77
C GLU A 113 -11.36 -1.65 23.90
N THR A 114 -12.10 -0.56 24.09
CA THR A 114 -13.29 -0.23 23.29
C THR A 114 -12.94 -0.13 21.80
N ASN A 115 -11.84 0.55 21.46
CA ASN A 115 -11.38 0.69 20.08
C ASN A 115 -10.94 -0.66 19.47
N VAL A 116 -10.30 -1.53 20.25
CA VAL A 116 -9.93 -2.89 19.80
C VAL A 116 -11.17 -3.71 19.50
N MET A 117 -12.15 -3.72 20.41
CA MET A 117 -13.42 -4.43 20.23
C MET A 117 -14.21 -3.92 19.02
N ALA A 118 -14.29 -2.60 18.85
CA ALA A 118 -14.96 -1.98 17.71
C ALA A 118 -14.28 -2.36 16.38
N SER A 119 -12.95 -2.38 16.35
CA SER A 119 -12.18 -2.79 15.16
C SER A 119 -12.39 -4.26 14.81
N LEU A 120 -12.54 -5.12 15.82
CA LEU A 120 -12.77 -6.56 15.66
C LEU A 120 -14.18 -6.88 15.13
N TYR A 121 -15.13 -5.96 15.25
CA TYR A 121 -16.49 -6.16 14.77
C TYR A 121 -16.54 -6.54 13.28
N ARG A 122 -15.89 -5.76 12.40
CA ARG A 122 -15.91 -6.05 10.96
C ARG A 122 -15.30 -7.41 10.62
N PRO A 123 -14.05 -7.73 11.00
CA PRO A 123 -13.44 -9.03 10.71
C PRO A 123 -14.24 -10.25 11.17
N ASN A 124 -15.01 -10.14 12.27
CA ASN A 124 -15.83 -11.23 12.78
C ASN A 124 -17.16 -11.41 12.03
N HIS A 125 -17.63 -10.37 11.34
CA HIS A 125 -18.93 -10.39 10.62
C HIS A 125 -18.77 -10.42 9.09
N THR A 126 -17.55 -10.28 8.56
CA THR A 126 -17.27 -10.53 7.15
C THR A 126 -17.05 -12.03 6.93
N ALA A 127 -17.70 -12.61 5.93
CA ALA A 127 -17.43 -13.98 5.52
C ALA A 127 -15.95 -14.11 5.14
N ARG A 128 -15.21 -15.02 5.81
CA ARG A 128 -13.85 -15.37 5.41
C ARG A 128 -13.92 -16.39 4.28
N ASP A 129 -13.08 -16.22 3.26
CA ASP A 129 -12.94 -17.26 2.24
C ASP A 129 -12.42 -18.53 2.94
N PRO A 130 -13.06 -19.70 2.77
CA PRO A 130 -12.54 -20.96 3.30
C PRO A 130 -11.09 -21.25 2.90
N LYS A 131 -10.60 -20.66 1.80
CA LYS A 131 -9.21 -20.78 1.34
C LYS A 131 -8.22 -19.91 2.11
N ASP A 132 -8.68 -18.91 2.88
CA ASP A 132 -7.86 -18.06 3.75
C ASP A 132 -7.54 -18.71 5.11
N GLN A 133 -7.82 -20.01 5.26
CA GLN A 133 -7.52 -20.73 6.50
C GLN A 133 -6.01 -20.89 6.65
N PHE A 134 -5.44 -20.18 7.62
CA PHE A 134 -4.04 -20.35 7.99
C PHE A 134 -3.78 -21.82 8.37
N PRO A 135 -2.66 -22.42 7.95
CA PRO A 135 -2.28 -23.75 8.38
C PRO A 135 -2.27 -23.80 9.90
N GLN A 136 -2.94 -24.80 10.46
CA GLN A 136 -3.00 -25.01 11.91
C GLN A 136 -1.57 -25.27 12.40
N VAL A 137 -1.05 -24.39 13.24
CA VAL A 137 0.25 -24.60 13.90
C VAL A 137 0.07 -25.78 14.85
N SER A 138 0.70 -26.91 14.52
CA SER A 138 0.70 -28.08 15.41
C SER A 138 1.46 -27.71 16.68
N GLN A 139 0.83 -27.95 17.84
CA GLN A 139 1.44 -27.72 19.15
C GLN A 139 2.54 -28.72 19.46
#